data_AF-A0A842L8R1-F1
#
_entry.id   AF-A0A842L8R1-F1
#
_cell.length_a   1.000
_cell.length_b   1.000
_cell.length_c   1.000
_cell.angle_alpha   90.00
_cell.angle_beta   90.00
_cell.angle_gamma   90.00
#
_symmetry.space_group_name_H-M   'P 1'
#
loop_
_entity.id
_entity.type
_entity.pdbx_description
1 polymer ?
#
loop_
_entity_poly.entity_id
_entity_poly.type
_entity_poly.pdbx_seq_one_letter_code
_entity_poly.pdbx_strand_id
1 'polypeptide(L)' 'MRAHTTYEIRGISAKPPCKGLYKSVKCSECGKPVSEHPTKIKDGQIVCIPCYKKNNREGLFDRL' A
#
# COMPACT_ATOMS: atom_id res chain seq x y z
N MET A 1 38.26 -15.87 -10.15
CA MET A 1 37.94 -16.12 -8.73
C MET A 1 36.87 -15.12 -8.30
N ARG A 2 35.70 -15.58 -7.85
CA ARG A 2 34.65 -14.69 -7.33
C ARG A 2 34.88 -14.52 -5.83
N ALA A 3 35.07 -13.29 -5.38
CA ALA A 3 35.15 -12.99 -3.95
C ALA A 3 33.76 -13.17 -3.35
N HIS A 4 33.61 -14.09 -2.40
CA HIS A 4 32.40 -14.25 -1.62
C HIS A 4 32.58 -13.48 -0.31
N THR A 5 31.82 -12.40 -0.15
CA THR A 5 31.83 -11.60 1.09
C THR A 5 30.89 -12.25 2.10
N THR A 6 31.41 -12.61 3.28
CA THR A 6 30.61 -13.15 4.39
C THR A 6 30.04 -12.01 5.24
N TYR A 7 28.80 -12.15 5.71
CA TYR A 7 28.13 -11.17 6.58
C TYR A 7 27.70 -11.82 7.90
N GLU A 8 27.72 -11.07 8.99
CA GLU A 8 27.21 -11.48 10.31
C GLU A 8 25.80 -10.90 10.52
N ILE A 9 24.84 -11.76 10.87
CA ILE A 9 23.47 -11.34 11.19
C ILE A 9 23.36 -11.18 12.70
N ARG A 10 22.92 -10.00 13.16
CA ARG A 10 22.64 -9.73 14.57
C ARG A 10 21.17 -9.42 14.79
N GLY A 11 20.60 -9.95 15.87
CA GLY A 11 19.25 -9.61 16.30
C GLY A 11 19.21 -8.19 16.85
N ILE A 12 18.28 -7.37 16.35
CA ILE A 12 18.02 -6.03 16.85
C ILE A 12 16.64 -6.03 17.52
N SER A 13 16.60 -5.57 18.77
CA SER A 13 15.35 -5.24 19.46
C SER A 13 15.12 -3.74 19.31
N ALA A 14 14.45 -3.36 18.23
CA ALA A 14 14.04 -1.98 17.99
C ALA A 14 12.51 -1.89 18.06
N LYS A 15 12.00 -0.84 18.71
CA LYS A 15 10.57 -0.55 18.73
C LYS A 15 10.14 -0.12 17.33
N PRO A 16 9.02 -0.66 16.79
CA PRO A 16 8.50 -0.18 15.52
C PRO A 16 8.13 1.31 15.62
N PRO A 17 8.24 2.07 14.51
CA PRO A 17 7.86 3.46 14.51
C PRO A 17 6.38 3.61 14.89
N CYS A 18 6.07 4.62 15.73
CA CYS A 18 4.69 4.89 16.16
C CYS A 18 3.79 5.41 15.03
N LYS A 19 4.37 5.85 13.91
CA LYS A 19 3.64 6.38 12.76
C LYS A 19 3.52 5.29 11.70
N GLY A 20 2.29 5.05 11.25
CA GLY A 20 2.03 4.21 10.08
C GLY A 20 2.81 4.73 8.88
N LEU A 21 3.39 3.81 8.11
CA LEU A 21 4.21 4.15 6.95
C LEU A 21 3.42 4.89 5.86
N TYR A 22 2.09 4.68 5.81
CA TYR A 22 1.21 5.24 4.81
C TYR A 22 -0.01 5.92 5.46
N LYS A 23 -0.49 6.98 4.82
CA LYS A 23 -1.75 7.61 5.16
C LYS A 23 -2.91 6.84 4.53
N SER A 24 -4.07 6.89 5.17
CA SER A 24 -5.34 6.46 4.58
C SER A 24 -5.97 7.65 3.86
N VAL A 25 -6.22 7.50 2.56
CA VAL A 25 -6.89 8.49 1.70
C VAL A 25 -8.22 7.92 1.23
N LYS A 26 -9.22 8.77 0.95
CA LYS A 26 -10.51 8.30 0.42
C LYS A 26 -10.44 8.23 -1.10
N CYS A 27 -10.92 7.12 -1.67
CA CYS A 27 -11.09 7.02 -3.11
C CYS A 27 -12.27 7.87 -3.56
N SER A 28 -12.09 8.72 -4.58
CA SER A 28 -13.17 9.54 -5.13
C SER A 28 -14.26 8.74 -5.87
N GLU A 29 -13.93 7.57 -6.40
CA GLU A 29 -14.88 6.74 -7.19
C GLU A 29 -15.75 5.83 -6.30
N CYS A 30 -15.19 5.25 -5.24
CA CYS A 30 -15.92 4.27 -4.39
C CYS A 30 -16.13 4.72 -2.94
N GLY A 31 -15.56 5.86 -2.53
CA GLY A 31 -15.69 6.42 -1.18
C GLY A 31 -14.97 5.67 -0.06
N LYS A 32 -14.39 4.49 -0.33
CA LYS A 32 -13.71 3.67 0.69
C LYS A 32 -12.36 4.28 1.10
N PRO A 33 -11.96 4.15 2.38
CA PRO A 33 -10.61 4.47 2.81
C PRO A 33 -9.63 3.45 2.19
N VAL A 34 -8.61 3.96 1.53
CA VAL A 34 -7.56 3.17 0.86
C VAL A 34 -6.20 3.71 1.27
N SER A 35 -5.19 2.86 1.30
CA SER A 35 -3.82 3.33 1.57
C SER A 35 -3.34 4.22 0.43
N GLU A 36 -2.60 5.29 0.75
CA GLU A 36 -2.08 6.25 -0.22
C GLU A 36 -1.16 5.59 -1.28
N HIS A 37 -0.30 4.67 -0.85
CA HIS A 37 0.69 4.04 -1.72
C HIS A 37 0.08 3.24 -2.90
N PRO A 38 -0.98 2.44 -2.73
CA PRO A 38 -1.69 1.78 -3.82
C PRO A 38 -2.79 2.64 -4.49
N THR A 39 -2.70 3.97 -4.48
CA THR A 39 -3.67 4.81 -5.21
C THR A 39 -3.09 5.34 -6.53
N LYS A 40 -3.99 5.72 -7.43
CA LYS A 40 -3.68 6.32 -8.74
C LYS A 40 -4.38 7.67 -8.86
N ILE A 41 -3.89 8.52 -9.74
CA ILE A 41 -4.53 9.80 -10.07
C ILE A 41 -5.28 9.63 -11.39
N LYS A 42 -6.56 9.95 -11.42
CA LYS A 42 -7.42 9.96 -12.63
C LYS A 42 -8.20 11.28 -12.61
N ASP A 43 -8.07 12.08 -13.66
CA ASP A 43 -8.71 13.41 -13.77
C ASP A 43 -8.44 14.34 -12.56
N GLY A 44 -7.22 14.28 -12.02
CA GLY A 44 -6.82 15.05 -10.83
C GLY A 44 -7.34 14.52 -9.49
N GLN A 45 -8.08 13.41 -9.49
CA GLN A 45 -8.67 12.80 -8.30
C GLN A 45 -7.95 11.50 -7.89
N ILE A 46 -7.88 11.26 -6.58
CA ILE A 46 -7.28 10.05 -6.01
C ILE A 46 -8.28 8.89 -6.13
N VAL A 47 -7.88 7.85 -6.86
CA VAL A 47 -8.69 6.66 -7.10
C VAL A 47 -7.96 5.40 -6.66
N CYS A 48 -8.72 4.44 -6.13
CA CYS A 48 -8.19 3.14 -5.72
C CYS A 48 -7.66 2.38 -6.96
N ILE A 49 -6.58 1.59 -6.86
CA ILE A 49 -6.14 0.71 -7.97
C ILE A 49 -7.30 -0.08 -8.60
N PRO A 50 -8.22 -0.70 -7.83
CA PRO A 50 -9.35 -1.38 -8.44
C PRO A 50 -10.28 -0.43 -9.22
N CYS A 51 -10.49 0.79 -8.75
CA CYS A 51 -11.32 1.81 -9.40
C CYS A 51 -10.66 2.35 -10.66
N TYR A 52 -9.33 2.48 -10.64
CA TYR A 52 -8.53 2.82 -11.81
C TYR A 52 -8.54 1.70 -12.87
N LYS A 53 -8.63 0.44 -12.45
CA LYS A 53 -8.58 -0.75 -13.34
C LYS A 53 -9.95 -1.31 -13.75
N LYS A 54 -11.05 -0.99 -13.07
CA LYS A 54 -12.42 -1.47 -13.35
C LYS A 54 -13.20 -0.44 -14.16
N ASN A 55 -14.16 -0.73 -15.05
CA ASN A 55 -14.78 -1.95 -15.57
C ASN A 55 -14.77 -3.25 -14.73
N ASN A 56 -15.86 -3.44 -13.97
CA ASN A 56 -16.38 -4.71 -13.44
C ASN A 56 -15.58 -5.44 -12.35
N ARG A 57 -15.99 -5.23 -11.09
CA ARG A 57 -16.79 -6.20 -10.30
C ARG A 57 -16.88 -5.75 -8.85
N GLU A 58 -18.07 -5.79 -8.31
CA GLU A 58 -18.43 -5.28 -6.99
C GLU A 58 -17.67 -5.98 -5.85
N GLY A 59 -17.49 -5.22 -4.77
CA GLY A 59 -17.35 -5.67 -3.38
C GLY A 59 -16.56 -6.95 -3.09
N LEU A 60 -15.26 -6.84 -2.85
CA LEU A 60 -14.50 -7.89 -2.16
C LEU A 60 -13.51 -7.31 -1.14
N PHE A 61 -13.98 -6.44 -0.25
CA PHE A 61 -13.18 -5.94 0.87
C PHE A 61 -13.97 -5.80 2.19
N ASP A 62 -15.17 -6.38 2.29
CA ASP A 62 -16.05 -6.24 3.47
C ASP A 62 -16.34 -7.58 4.18
N ARG A 63 -15.36 -8.51 4.25
CA ARG A 63 -15.45 -9.73 5.09
C ARG A 63 -14.09 -10.20 5.62
N LEU A 64 -13.46 -9.42 6.49
CA LEU A 64 -12.49 -9.91 7.46
C LEU A 64 -12.94 -9.49 8.85
#